data_AF-A0A529FHI0-F1
#
_entry.id   AF-A0A529FHI0-F1
#
_cell.length_a   1.000
_cell.length_b   1.000
_cell.length_c   1.000
_cell.angle_alpha   90.00
_cell.angle_beta   90.00
_cell.angle_gamma   90.00
#
_symmetry.space_group_name_H-M   'P 1'
#
loop_
_entity.id
_entity.type
_entity.pdbx_description
1 polymer ?
#
loop_
_entity_poly.entity_id
_entity_poly.type
_entity_poly.pdbx_seq_one_letter_code
_entity_poly.pdbx_strand_id
1 'polypeptide(L)'
;MKHQTVDQLNAVADVHAEATYLFATRGQRLERWAQLLEQDPDRRLGALAGTEYTAPDLRDRMRASGSPITVAFEDPVFRAQG
;
A
#
# COMPACT_ATOMS: atom_id res chain seq x y z
N MET A 1 -13.31 -12.98 -26.48
CA MET A 1 -13.32 -12.13 -25.27
C MET A 1 -14.27 -12.78 -24.27
N LYS A 2 -13.80 -13.30 -23.14
CA LYS A 2 -14.66 -13.93 -22.12
C LYS A 2 -15.15 -12.84 -21.16
N HIS A 3 -16.44 -12.57 -21.13
CA HIS A 3 -17.05 -11.68 -20.14
C HIS A 3 -17.27 -12.46 -18.84
N GLN A 4 -16.46 -12.18 -17.83
CA GLN A 4 -16.71 -12.63 -16.47
C GLN A 4 -17.71 -11.65 -15.83
N THR A 5 -18.73 -12.19 -15.16
CA THR A 5 -19.74 -11.39 -14.44
C THR A 5 -19.11 -10.78 -13.19
N VAL A 6 -19.64 -9.66 -12.69
CA VAL A 6 -19.14 -8.98 -11.47
C VAL A 6 -19.05 -9.95 -10.28
N ASP A 7 -19.97 -10.92 -10.18
CA ASP A 7 -19.94 -11.97 -9.17
C ASP A 7 -18.71 -12.90 -9.25
N GLN A 8 -18.13 -13.10 -10.43
CA GLN A 8 -16.90 -13.90 -10.60
C GLN A 8 -15.64 -13.11 -10.23
N LEU A 9 -15.66 -11.77 -10.34
CA LEU A 9 -14.56 -10.91 -9.88
C LEU A 9 -14.52 -10.85 -8.36
N ASN A 10 -15.67 -10.86 -7.69
CA ASN A 10 -15.77 -10.92 -6.23
C ASN A 10 -15.26 -12.25 -5.64
N ALA A 11 -15.25 -13.34 -6.42
CA ALA A 11 -14.74 -14.64 -5.97
C ALA A 11 -13.20 -14.78 -6.09
N VAL A 12 -12.54 -13.88 -6.85
CA VAL A 12 -11.07 -13.84 -7.00
C VAL A 12 -10.46 -12.72 -6.16
N ALA A 13 -11.23 -11.68 -5.86
CA ALA A 13 -10.89 -10.74 -4.82
C ALA A 13 -11.07 -11.47 -3.49
N ASP A 14 -9.96 -11.88 -2.89
CA ASP A 14 -9.92 -12.25 -1.49
C ASP A 14 -10.22 -10.98 -0.69
N VAL A 15 -11.51 -10.63 -0.57
CA VAL A 15 -12.01 -9.54 0.26
C VAL A 15 -11.89 -10.04 1.69
N HIS A 16 -10.64 -10.15 2.13
CA HIS A 16 -10.31 -10.41 3.51
C HIS A 16 -10.91 -9.28 4.35
N ALA A 17 -11.38 -9.64 5.54
CA ALA A 17 -12.02 -8.79 6.52
C ALA A 17 -11.05 -7.72 7.10
N GLU A 18 -10.49 -6.86 6.24
CA GLU A 18 -9.46 -5.87 6.55
C GLU A 18 -9.96 -4.71 7.40
N ALA A 19 -11.28 -4.53 7.51
CA ALA A 19 -11.89 -3.48 8.33
C ALA A 19 -11.51 -3.57 9.82
N THR A 20 -11.11 -4.76 10.31
CA THR A 20 -10.76 -4.96 11.73
C THR A 20 -9.32 -4.51 12.06
N TYR A 21 -8.46 -4.30 11.06
CA TYR A 21 -7.02 -4.03 11.27
C TYR A 21 -6.55 -2.63 10.85
N LEU A 22 -7.47 -1.70 10.58
CA LEU A 22 -7.09 -0.33 10.27
C LEU A 22 -6.41 0.33 11.47
N PHE A 23 -5.45 1.22 11.22
CA PHE A 23 -4.77 1.93 12.30
C PHE A 23 -5.72 2.93 12.95
N ALA A 24 -6.04 2.73 14.22
CA ALA A 24 -6.85 3.66 15.00
C ALA A 24 -6.09 4.96 15.33
N THR A 25 -4.75 4.93 15.27
CA THR A 25 -3.90 6.08 15.59
C THR A 25 -2.71 6.20 14.64
N ARG A 26 -2.19 7.43 14.52
CA ARG A 26 -0.93 7.70 13.82
C ARG A 26 0.25 6.89 14.37
N GLY A 27 0.26 6.62 15.69
CA GLY A 27 1.32 5.85 16.33
C GLY A 27 1.36 4.41 15.83
N GLN A 28 0.20 3.72 15.79
CA GLN A 28 0.09 2.36 15.27
C GLN A 28 0.53 2.26 13.80
N ARG A 29 0.17 3.27 13.00
CA ARG A 29 0.62 3.36 11.60
C ARG A 29 2.14 3.43 11.50
N LEU A 30 2.79 4.25 12.33
CA LEU A 30 4.24 4.38 12.33
C LEU A 30 4.95 3.13 12.86
N GLU A 31 4.38 2.46 13.86
CA GLU A 31 4.90 1.21 14.39
C GLU A 31 4.90 0.10 13.32
N ARG A 32 3.77 -0.09 12.64
CA ARG A 32 3.69 -1.04 11.52
C ARG A 32 4.64 -0.68 10.39
N TRP A 33 4.78 0.62 10.10
CA TRP A 33 5.76 1.07 9.11
C TRP A 33 7.20 0.72 9.50
N ALA A 34 7.59 0.94 10.76
CA ALA A 34 8.91 0.57 11.27
C ALA A 34 9.15 -0.95 11.13
N GLN A 35 8.19 -1.77 11.54
CA GLN A 35 8.26 -3.23 11.41
C GLN A 35 8.47 -3.68 9.95
N LEU A 36 7.76 -3.08 8.99
CA LEU A 36 7.94 -3.41 7.56
C LEU A 36 9.32 -3.03 7.03
N LEU A 37 9.92 -1.96 7.57
CA LEU A 37 11.28 -1.56 7.20
C LEU A 37 12.33 -2.47 7.85
N GLU A 38 12.12 -2.88 9.09
CA GLU A 38 13.03 -3.76 9.84
C GLU A 38 13.08 -5.20 9.32
N GLN A 39 12.04 -5.67 8.63
CA GLN A 39 12.01 -7.00 8.01
C GLN A 39 13.10 -7.21 6.95
N ASP A 40 13.52 -6.15 6.27
CA ASP A 40 14.58 -6.17 5.27
C ASP A 40 15.40 -4.87 5.38
N PRO A 41 16.36 -4.82 6.33
CA PRO A 41 17.13 -3.61 6.62
C PRO A 41 18.13 -3.26 5.52
N ASP A 42 18.52 -4.23 4.68
CA ASP A 42 19.46 -4.04 3.57
C ASP A 42 18.75 -3.55 2.29
N ARG A 43 17.42 -3.58 2.26
CA ARG A 43 16.62 -3.08 1.15
C ARG A 43 16.88 -1.61 0.90
N ARG A 44 17.34 -1.31 -0.32
CA ARG A 44 17.47 0.07 -0.80
C ARG A 44 16.12 0.59 -1.24
N LEU A 45 15.69 1.69 -0.64
CA LEU A 45 14.48 2.39 -1.02
C LEU A 45 14.79 3.65 -1.82
N GLY A 46 14.13 3.81 -2.97
CA GLY A 46 14.22 5.03 -3.76
C GLY A 46 13.60 6.22 -3.01
N ALA A 47 14.29 7.37 -3.00
CA ALA A 47 13.76 8.57 -2.38
C ALA A 47 12.50 9.07 -3.10
N LEU A 48 11.51 9.54 -2.33
CA LEU A 48 10.27 10.13 -2.83
C LEU A 48 10.40 11.65 -3.04
N ALA A 49 11.41 12.07 -3.81
CA ALA A 49 11.70 13.48 -4.00
C ALA A 49 10.54 14.21 -4.70
N GLY A 50 10.11 15.35 -4.13
CA GLY A 50 9.11 16.23 -4.74
C GLY A 50 7.67 15.73 -4.64
N THR A 51 7.41 14.61 -3.95
CA THR A 51 6.05 14.12 -3.71
C THR A 51 5.21 15.13 -2.92
N GLU A 52 5.83 15.92 -2.04
CA GLU A 52 5.22 16.98 -1.25
C GLU A 52 4.70 18.16 -2.10
N TYR A 53 5.21 18.34 -3.32
CA TYR A 53 4.78 19.37 -4.26
C TYR A 53 3.95 18.82 -5.42
N THR A 54 3.70 17.51 -5.44
CA THR A 54 3.07 16.83 -6.56
C THR A 54 1.57 16.67 -6.32
N ALA A 55 0.75 16.95 -7.34
CA ALA A 55 -0.70 16.77 -7.30
C ALA A 55 -1.08 15.29 -7.04
N PRO A 56 -2.21 15.01 -6.35
CA PRO A 56 -2.59 13.64 -5.97
C PRO A 56 -2.58 12.63 -7.12
N ASP A 57 -3.13 13.01 -8.27
CA ASP A 57 -3.19 12.19 -9.50
C ASP A 57 -1.81 11.87 -10.09
N LEU A 58 -0.81 12.72 -9.85
CA LEU A 58 0.55 12.50 -10.29
C LEU A 58 1.33 11.67 -9.26
N ARG A 59 1.04 11.80 -7.96
CA ARG A 59 1.65 10.96 -6.90
C ARG A 59 1.33 9.48 -7.07
N ASP A 60 0.11 9.14 -7.46
CA ASP A 60 -0.27 7.75 -7.74
C ASP A 60 0.58 7.14 -8.86
N ARG A 61 0.98 7.97 -9.83
CA ARG A 61 1.85 7.60 -10.94
C ARG A 61 3.35 7.60 -10.59
N MET A 62 3.74 8.20 -9.46
CA MET A 62 5.12 8.19 -8.96
C MET A 62 5.50 6.87 -8.28
N ARG A 63 4.57 5.91 -8.18
CA ARG A 63 4.89 4.58 -7.70
C ARG A 63 5.94 3.93 -8.60
N ALA A 64 7.12 3.71 -8.03
CA ALA A 64 8.21 2.98 -8.66
C ALA A 64 8.50 1.68 -7.91
N SER A 65 9.09 0.72 -8.62
CA SER A 65 9.64 -0.50 -7.98
C SER A 65 10.71 -0.11 -6.96
N GLY A 66 10.71 -0.77 -5.79
CA GLY A 66 11.66 -0.46 -4.73
C GLY A 66 11.48 0.91 -4.07
N SER A 67 10.31 1.55 -4.22
CA SER A 67 10.00 2.78 -3.47
C SER A 67 9.32 2.47 -2.13
N PRO A 68 9.34 3.39 -1.15
CA PRO A 68 8.56 3.28 0.07
C PRO A 68 7.05 3.09 -0.18
N ILE A 69 6.51 3.67 -1.28
CA ILE A 69 5.10 3.50 -1.67
C ILE A 69 4.82 2.04 -2.03
N THR A 70 5.75 1.36 -2.68
CA THR A 70 5.59 -0.06 -3.02
C THR A 70 5.55 -0.93 -1.76
N VAL A 71 6.42 -0.67 -0.78
CA VAL A 71 6.40 -1.38 0.52
C VAL A 71 5.08 -1.18 1.25
N ALA A 72 4.60 0.07 1.33
CA ALA A 72 3.31 0.37 1.96
C ALA A 72 2.16 -0.33 1.22
N PHE A 73 2.17 -0.32 -0.11
CA PHE A 73 1.10 -0.97 -0.87
C PHE A 73 1.12 -2.50 -0.77
N GLU A 74 2.27 -3.13 -0.61
CA GLU A 74 2.37 -4.59 -0.43
C GLU A 74 1.76 -5.04 0.90
N ASP A 75 1.80 -4.19 1.92
CA ASP A 75 1.12 -4.43 3.19
C ASP A 75 -0.41 -4.26 3.04
N PRO A 76 -1.22 -5.29 3.38
CA PRO A 76 -2.68 -5.25 3.22
C PRO A 76 -3.35 -4.13 4.04
N VAL A 77 -2.84 -3.84 5.24
CA VAL A 77 -3.43 -2.85 6.15
C VAL A 77 -3.18 -1.43 5.64
N PHE A 78 -1.98 -1.14 5.12
CA PHE A 78 -1.68 0.12 4.46
C PHE A 78 -2.46 0.28 3.15
N ARG A 79 -2.55 -0.77 2.32
CA ARG A 79 -3.32 -0.74 1.07
C ARG A 79 -4.80 -0.41 1.31
N ALA A 80 -5.40 -0.96 2.37
CA ALA A 80 -6.78 -0.71 2.73
C ALA A 80 -7.05 0.74 3.20
N GLN A 81 -6.04 1.46 3.71
CA GLN A 81 -6.19 2.80 4.29
C GLN A 81 -5.94 3.95 3.31
N GLY A 82 -5.24 3.71 2.20
CA GLY A 82 -4.84 4.76 1.25
C GLY A 82 -3.64 5.56 1.73
#